data_AF-A0A6V8LYS0-F1
#
_entry.id   AF-A0A6V8LYS0-F1
#
_cell.length_a   1.000
_cell.length_b   1.000
_cell.length_c   1.000
_cell.angle_alpha   90.00
_cell.angle_beta   90.00
_cell.angle_gamma   90.00
#
_symmetry.space_group_name_H-M   'P 1'
#
loop_
_entity.id
_entity.type
_entity.pdbx_description
1 polymer ?
#
loop_
_entity_poly.entity_id
_entity_poly.type
_entity_poly.pdbx_seq_one_letter_code
_entity_poly.pdbx_strand_id
1 'polypeptide(L)'
;MDHAPLLTDLASPQDLPPGARVVLYGAGDYGRHYLARLRESRPDLRPVCFLDTFRPTGESLDGLPVVNVDDFDFRAEPVEVVVTAAGVEAVAAVLAGRGPTRCHVPVVSLRGAHWFAHRDLFENPRPFLDQAQGHRFWENVYRWRYLALCREHFGPPEAPAPLVTGLTPEEVRRFTMDGRAALRLDVRDQRLPVNHALFYTDEELDDCLARIEQGDATVYAALDRLIRLALREHPVQGASVAVFGSTSPWYEAMCLHHGARPVTVEYAAIVSRSPRLRTITVEALKAGGETFDHALSISSFEHDGLGAYGDPVDPDADLEAMRLVHERLNPGGLLFLNVPVAGNDSVHFNGCRVYGRHRLPLLLRGFRVAGAYGYDIKRIASDPDARFEPLFVLRKDRPGSPCDLPAAPAATPPEETV
;
A
#
# COMPACT_ATOMS: atom_id res chain seq x y z
N MET A 1 -14.89 -12.92 34.15
CA MET A 1 -13.76 -12.38 34.92
C MET A 1 -13.18 -11.28 34.09
N ASP A 2 -12.99 -10.09 34.64
CA ASP A 2 -12.50 -8.95 33.87
C ASP A 2 -10.99 -9.11 33.65
N HIS A 3 -10.61 -9.46 32.43
CA HIS A 3 -9.22 -9.33 32.01
C HIS A 3 -8.95 -7.85 31.82
N ALA A 4 -8.19 -7.26 32.74
CA ALA A 4 -7.62 -5.94 32.52
C ALA A 4 -6.84 -5.96 31.18
N PRO A 5 -7.00 -4.94 30.32
CA PRO A 5 -6.25 -4.89 29.07
C PRO A 5 -4.74 -4.89 29.40
N LEU A 6 -3.97 -5.67 28.65
CA LEU A 6 -2.51 -5.57 28.71
C LEU A 6 -2.10 -4.13 28.39
N LEU A 7 -1.27 -3.54 29.26
CA LEU A 7 -0.61 -2.29 28.90
C LEU A 7 0.38 -2.59 27.78
N THR A 8 -0.03 -2.26 26.55
CA THR A 8 0.88 -1.88 25.49
C THR A 8 1.36 -0.46 25.78
N ASP A 9 2.49 -0.35 26.46
CA ASP A 9 3.27 0.89 26.46
C ASP A 9 3.85 1.11 25.04
N LEU A 10 4.52 2.25 24.82
CA LEU A 10 5.29 2.49 23.60
C LEU A 10 6.76 2.54 23.99
N ALA A 11 7.62 2.02 23.10
CA ALA A 11 9.05 2.08 23.28
C ALA A 11 9.78 2.46 21.99
N SER A 12 10.41 3.63 22.01
CA SER A 12 11.72 3.78 21.39
C SER A 12 12.65 2.72 22.01
N PRO A 13 13.69 2.23 21.29
CA PRO A 13 14.72 1.41 21.92
C PRO A 13 15.30 2.03 23.21
N GLN A 14 15.25 3.36 23.38
CA GLN A 14 15.70 4.06 24.58
C GLN A 14 14.82 3.86 25.83
N ASP A 15 13.53 3.53 25.67
CA ASP A 15 12.59 3.36 26.79
C ASP A 15 12.68 1.96 27.44
N LEU A 16 13.32 1.00 26.75
CA LEU A 16 13.55 -0.35 27.25
C LEU A 16 14.58 -0.33 28.42
N PRO A 17 14.33 -1.00 29.55
CA PRO A 17 15.19 -0.94 30.73
C PRO A 17 16.65 -1.34 30.41
N PRO A 18 17.66 -0.68 31.00
CA PRO A 18 19.06 -1.01 30.76
C PRO A 18 19.37 -2.49 31.00
N GLY A 19 19.97 -3.15 30.00
CA GLY A 19 20.27 -4.59 30.05
C GLY A 19 19.09 -5.54 29.84
N ALA A 20 17.87 -5.05 29.53
CA ALA A 20 16.68 -5.89 29.43
C ALA A 20 16.78 -6.98 28.34
N ARG A 21 16.10 -8.10 28.60
CA ARG A 21 15.86 -9.16 27.62
C ARG A 21 14.69 -8.77 26.73
N VAL A 22 14.92 -8.67 25.43
CA VAL A 22 13.95 -8.15 24.46
C VAL A 22 13.48 -9.27 23.52
N VAL A 23 12.18 -9.34 23.29
CA VAL A 23 11.53 -10.31 22.39
C VAL A 23 10.76 -9.55 21.33
N LEU A 24 10.98 -9.85 20.05
CA LEU A 24 10.39 -9.09 18.92
C LEU A 24 9.23 -9.89 18.31
N TYR A 25 7.99 -9.41 18.48
CA TYR A 25 6.80 -10.08 17.95
C TYR A 25 6.54 -9.64 16.51
N GLY A 26 6.83 -10.52 15.56
CA GLY A 26 6.70 -10.33 14.12
C GLY A 26 8.02 -10.56 13.42
N ALA A 27 8.23 -11.77 12.89
CA ALA A 27 9.44 -12.18 12.17
C ALA A 27 9.45 -11.70 10.70
N GLY A 28 8.90 -10.51 10.44
CA GLY A 28 8.88 -9.84 9.14
C GLY A 28 9.90 -8.71 9.06
N ASP A 29 10.01 -8.06 7.90
CA ASP A 29 11.08 -7.08 7.61
C ASP A 29 11.10 -5.88 8.57
N TYR A 30 9.95 -5.49 9.12
CA TYR A 30 9.87 -4.43 10.13
C TYR A 30 10.51 -4.85 11.47
N GLY A 31 10.32 -6.10 11.91
CA GLY A 31 10.99 -6.65 13.08
C GLY A 31 12.50 -6.81 12.87
N ARG A 32 12.91 -7.26 11.68
CA ARG A 32 14.31 -7.35 11.26
C ARG A 32 15.00 -5.99 11.26
N HIS A 33 14.34 -4.97 10.71
CA HIS A 33 14.82 -3.58 10.75
C HIS A 33 14.95 -3.05 12.18
N TYR A 34 13.95 -3.30 13.04
CA TYR A 34 14.00 -2.90 14.44
C TYR A 34 15.14 -3.59 15.20
N LEU A 35 15.40 -4.87 14.94
CA LEU A 35 16.54 -5.61 15.52
C LEU A 35 17.88 -4.98 15.16
N ALA A 36 18.08 -4.61 13.89
CA ALA A 36 19.31 -3.95 13.43
C ALA A 36 19.52 -2.62 14.17
N ARG A 37 18.49 -1.77 14.23
CA ARG A 37 18.53 -0.48 14.94
C ARG A 37 18.70 -0.61 16.46
N LEU A 38 18.13 -1.65 17.07
CA LEU A 38 18.31 -1.90 18.51
C LEU A 38 19.75 -2.29 18.82
N ARG A 39 20.38 -3.17 18.02
CA ARG A 39 21.80 -3.53 18.18
C ARG A 39 22.75 -2.34 17.97
N GLU A 40 22.43 -1.45 17.03
CA GLU A 40 23.19 -0.22 16.75
C GLU A 40 23.08 0.82 17.88
N SER A 41 21.86 1.11 18.34
CA SER A 41 21.57 2.23 19.25
C SER A 41 21.55 1.87 20.74
N ARG A 42 21.33 0.59 21.08
CA ARG A 42 21.20 0.07 22.45
C ARG A 42 21.92 -1.29 22.61
N PRO A 43 23.24 -1.33 22.44
CA PRO A 43 24.04 -2.57 22.56
C PRO A 43 24.08 -3.15 23.99
N ASP A 44 23.52 -2.47 24.99
CA ASP A 44 23.31 -3.01 26.34
C ASP A 44 22.13 -3.99 26.41
N LEU A 45 21.13 -3.83 25.54
CA LEU A 45 19.94 -4.69 25.49
C LEU A 45 20.25 -6.07 24.92
N ARG A 46 19.43 -7.06 25.28
CA ARG A 46 19.63 -8.47 24.94
C ARG A 46 18.45 -9.03 24.14
N PRO A 47 18.40 -8.86 22.81
CA PRO A 47 17.44 -9.55 21.97
C PRO A 47 17.56 -11.07 22.13
N VAL A 48 16.43 -11.74 22.37
CA VAL A 48 16.35 -13.18 22.71
C VAL A 48 15.91 -14.01 21.49
N CYS A 49 14.80 -13.61 20.88
CA CYS A 49 14.17 -14.30 19.76
C CYS A 49 13.25 -13.35 18.99
N PHE A 50 12.88 -13.77 17.79
CA PHE A 50 11.60 -13.36 17.20
C PHE A 50 10.50 -14.29 17.69
N LEU A 51 9.34 -13.71 18.03
CA LEU A 51 8.08 -14.45 18.12
C LEU A 51 7.29 -14.25 16.83
N ASP A 52 6.62 -15.30 16.39
CA ASP A 52 5.67 -15.21 15.29
C ASP A 52 4.47 -16.12 15.55
N THR A 53 3.28 -15.75 15.06
CA THR A 53 2.08 -16.59 15.15
C THR A 53 2.09 -17.68 14.07
N PHE A 54 2.72 -17.41 12.92
CA PHE A 54 2.54 -18.18 11.68
C PHE A 54 3.77 -18.99 11.28
N ARG A 55 4.96 -18.71 11.85
CA ARG A 55 6.18 -19.50 11.63
C ARG A 55 6.33 -20.58 12.71
N PRO A 56 6.85 -21.78 12.38
CA PRO A 56 7.19 -22.81 13.36
C PRO A 56 8.49 -22.46 14.12
N THR A 57 8.63 -22.98 15.34
CA THR A 57 9.87 -22.87 16.13
C THR A 57 11.04 -23.60 15.47
N GLY A 58 12.20 -22.95 15.38
CA GLY A 58 13.47 -23.57 14.96
C GLY A 58 14.16 -22.93 13.76
N GLU A 59 13.53 -21.96 13.10
CA GLU A 59 14.22 -21.06 12.15
C GLU A 59 15.15 -20.09 12.92
N SER A 60 16.09 -19.46 12.21
CA SER A 60 16.91 -18.36 12.74
C SER A 60 16.99 -17.23 11.71
N LEU A 61 16.71 -16.00 12.13
CA LEU A 61 16.73 -14.79 11.30
C LEU A 61 17.64 -13.74 11.94
N ASP A 62 18.52 -13.16 11.13
CA ASP A 62 19.46 -12.11 11.53
C ASP A 62 20.22 -12.43 12.85
N GLY A 63 20.52 -13.72 13.07
CA GLY A 63 21.24 -14.22 14.24
C GLY A 63 20.40 -14.39 15.53
N LEU A 64 19.06 -14.34 15.45
CA LEU A 64 18.16 -14.73 16.53
C LEU A 64 17.30 -15.94 16.13
N PRO A 65 16.98 -16.86 17.05
CA PRO A 65 15.99 -17.90 16.79
C PRO A 65 14.60 -17.29 16.58
N VAL A 66 13.82 -17.92 15.71
CA VAL A 66 12.37 -17.72 15.59
C VAL A 66 11.68 -18.80 16.41
N VAL A 67 10.75 -18.39 17.26
CA VAL A 67 9.94 -19.26 18.12
C VAL A 67 8.47 -18.94 17.86
N ASN A 68 7.63 -19.96 17.73
CA ASN A 68 6.19 -19.75 17.65
C ASN A 68 5.67 -19.23 19.00
N VAL A 69 4.70 -18.32 18.99
CA VAL A 69 4.07 -17.79 20.21
C VAL A 69 3.44 -18.88 21.11
N ASP A 70 3.05 -20.03 20.55
CA ASP A 70 2.54 -21.19 21.29
C ASP A 70 3.63 -22.01 22.01
N ASP A 71 4.88 -21.93 21.56
CA ASP A 71 6.02 -22.65 22.14
C ASP A 71 6.80 -21.81 23.19
N PHE A 72 6.48 -20.52 23.37
CA PHE A 72 7.26 -19.60 24.21
C PHE A 72 6.66 -19.41 25.61
N ASP A 73 7.38 -19.86 26.65
CA ASP A 73 7.00 -19.65 28.04
C ASP A 73 7.45 -18.27 28.59
N PHE A 74 6.52 -17.31 28.56
CA PHE A 74 6.67 -15.98 29.16
C PHE A 74 6.86 -15.98 30.69
N ARG A 75 6.71 -17.12 31.38
CA ARG A 75 6.80 -17.25 32.85
C ARG A 75 8.14 -17.82 33.30
N ALA A 76 8.94 -18.38 32.38
CA ALA A 76 10.26 -18.94 32.68
C ALA A 76 11.24 -17.85 33.12
N GLU A 77 11.29 -16.71 32.41
CA GLU A 77 12.09 -15.53 32.77
C GLU A 77 11.40 -14.23 32.29
N PRO A 78 11.60 -13.08 32.97
CA PRO A 78 11.06 -11.80 32.53
C PRO A 78 11.64 -11.34 31.19
N VAL A 79 10.75 -10.91 30.28
CA VAL A 79 11.10 -10.34 28.98
C VAL A 79 10.22 -9.13 28.65
N GLU A 80 10.83 -8.16 27.97
CA GLU A 80 10.14 -7.02 27.36
C GLU A 80 9.75 -7.40 25.92
N VAL A 81 8.44 -7.47 25.62
CA VAL A 81 7.95 -7.83 24.28
C VAL A 81 7.75 -6.56 23.46
N VAL A 82 8.37 -6.44 22.29
CA VAL A 82 8.12 -5.34 21.34
C VAL A 82 7.37 -5.87 20.13
N VAL A 83 6.18 -5.33 19.86
CA VAL A 83 5.31 -5.76 18.76
C VAL A 83 5.71 -5.07 17.46
N THR A 84 6.46 -5.79 16.63
CA THR A 84 6.95 -5.37 15.31
C THR A 84 6.10 -5.97 14.18
N ALA A 85 4.79 -6.05 14.38
CA ALA A 85 3.82 -6.65 13.46
C ALA A 85 2.58 -5.75 13.27
N ALA A 86 1.95 -5.85 12.09
CA ALA A 86 0.65 -5.25 11.83
C ALA A 86 -0.48 -5.96 12.61
N GLY A 87 -1.60 -5.28 12.85
CA GLY A 87 -2.74 -5.86 13.57
C GLY A 87 -2.52 -5.96 15.08
N VAL A 88 -2.04 -4.89 15.71
CA VAL A 88 -1.70 -4.82 17.14
C VAL A 88 -2.82 -5.36 18.06
N GLU A 89 -4.09 -5.10 17.75
CA GLU A 89 -5.23 -5.64 18.52
C GLU A 89 -5.31 -7.17 18.49
N ALA A 90 -5.02 -7.79 17.34
CA ALA A 90 -4.96 -9.25 17.21
C ALA A 90 -3.73 -9.83 17.94
N VAL A 91 -2.57 -9.17 17.85
CA VAL A 91 -1.37 -9.58 18.61
C VAL A 91 -1.59 -9.46 20.12
N ALA A 92 -2.23 -8.37 20.58
CA ALA A 92 -2.59 -8.19 21.98
C ALA A 92 -3.59 -9.26 22.46
N ALA A 93 -4.55 -9.66 21.61
CA ALA A 93 -5.46 -10.76 21.90
C ALA A 93 -4.76 -12.13 21.97
N VAL A 94 -3.71 -12.38 21.16
CA VAL A 94 -2.89 -13.59 21.26
C VAL A 94 -2.03 -13.59 22.53
N LEU A 95 -1.46 -12.45 22.91
CA LEU A 95 -0.63 -12.30 24.13
C LEU A 95 -1.47 -12.29 25.42
N ALA A 96 -2.78 -12.02 25.34
CA ALA A 96 -3.70 -12.03 26.47
C ALA A 96 -3.69 -13.39 27.21
N GLY A 97 -3.49 -13.35 28.52
CA GLY A 97 -3.47 -14.54 29.38
C GLY A 97 -2.18 -15.39 29.34
N ARG A 98 -1.29 -15.22 28.36
CA ARG A 98 0.00 -15.94 28.31
C ARG A 98 0.94 -15.51 29.44
N GLY A 99 0.95 -14.20 29.70
CA GLY A 99 1.63 -13.57 30.86
C GLY A 99 2.97 -12.86 30.58
N PRO A 100 3.21 -12.21 29.42
CA PRO A 100 4.37 -11.33 29.28
C PRO A 100 4.32 -10.21 30.33
N THR A 101 5.50 -9.83 30.86
CA THR A 101 5.57 -8.85 31.96
C THR A 101 5.18 -7.44 31.52
N ARG A 102 5.58 -7.06 30.30
CA ARG A 102 5.19 -5.83 29.59
C ARG A 102 5.16 -6.07 28.09
N CYS A 103 4.38 -5.25 27.38
CA CYS A 103 4.35 -5.21 25.93
C CYS A 103 4.54 -3.77 25.46
N HIS A 104 5.26 -3.61 24.36
CA HIS A 104 5.61 -2.34 23.75
C HIS A 104 5.20 -2.33 22.29
N VAL A 105 4.83 -1.18 21.76
CA VAL A 105 4.72 -0.95 20.31
C VAL A 105 5.75 0.11 19.91
N PRO A 106 6.48 -0.05 18.79
CA PRO A 106 7.43 0.95 18.31
C PRO A 106 6.69 2.12 17.64
N VAL A 107 7.30 3.32 17.73
CA VAL A 107 6.71 4.55 17.20
C VAL A 107 7.08 4.73 15.73
N VAL A 108 6.09 5.02 14.88
CA VAL A 108 6.28 5.42 13.47
C VAL A 108 5.54 6.73 13.24
N SER A 109 6.18 7.68 12.56
CA SER A 109 5.59 8.98 12.21
C SER A 109 5.51 9.16 10.70
N LEU A 110 4.59 10.02 10.24
CA LEU A 110 4.30 10.27 8.82
C LEU A 110 5.35 11.15 8.10
N ARG A 111 6.60 11.19 8.58
CA ARG A 111 7.75 11.75 7.85
C ARG A 111 8.85 10.69 7.82
N GLY A 112 9.25 10.28 6.63
CA GLY A 112 10.26 9.26 6.43
C GLY A 112 11.59 9.60 7.12
N ALA A 113 12.22 8.58 7.72
CA ALA A 113 13.62 8.51 8.18
C ALA A 113 14.19 9.61 9.12
N HIS A 114 13.49 10.70 9.44
CA HIS A 114 14.04 11.82 10.22
C HIS A 114 14.01 11.60 11.73
N TRP A 115 15.00 10.88 12.24
CA TRP A 115 15.22 10.69 13.69
C TRP A 115 15.66 11.99 14.38
N PHE A 116 14.74 12.59 15.15
CA PHE A 116 14.96 13.52 16.27
C PHE A 116 16.02 14.64 16.08
N ALA A 117 15.73 15.61 15.22
CA ALA A 117 16.47 16.89 15.12
C ALA A 117 15.81 18.08 15.85
N HIS A 118 14.83 17.83 16.74
CA HIS A 118 14.13 18.86 17.53
C HIS A 118 14.18 18.52 19.02
N ARG A 119 15.18 19.08 19.70
CA ARG A 119 15.48 18.82 21.12
C ARG A 119 14.61 19.64 22.09
N ASP A 120 13.89 20.64 21.58
CA ASP A 120 13.51 21.83 22.36
C ASP A 120 12.00 21.99 22.58
N LEU A 121 11.17 21.03 22.15
CA LEU A 121 9.70 21.19 22.10
C LEU A 121 8.92 20.67 23.31
N PHE A 122 9.45 19.70 24.07
CA PHE A 122 8.66 19.01 25.12
C PHE A 122 9.51 18.57 26.34
N GLU A 123 9.94 19.53 27.18
CA GLU A 123 10.56 19.25 28.50
C GLU A 123 9.54 18.74 29.56
N ASN A 124 8.55 17.93 29.17
CA ASN A 124 7.57 17.36 30.11
C ASN A 124 6.97 16.05 29.57
N PRO A 125 7.37 14.87 30.08
CA PRO A 125 6.94 13.58 29.54
C PRO A 125 5.51 13.26 29.98
N ARG A 126 4.57 13.31 29.04
CA ARG A 126 3.24 12.74 29.23
C ARG A 126 3.22 11.26 28.84
N PRO A 127 2.38 10.41 29.46
CA PRO A 127 2.28 8.98 29.13
C PRO A 127 2.02 8.74 27.65
N PHE A 128 2.36 7.56 27.15
CA PHE A 128 2.12 7.25 25.74
C PHE A 128 0.63 7.34 25.37
N LEU A 129 -0.33 7.01 26.25
CA LEU A 129 -1.74 7.27 25.94
C LEU A 129 -2.08 8.76 25.74
N ASP A 130 -1.40 9.69 26.40
CA ASP A 130 -1.50 11.14 26.15
C ASP A 130 -0.79 11.56 24.85
N GLN A 131 0.14 10.75 24.33
CA GLN A 131 0.81 10.95 23.04
C GLN A 131 0.16 10.19 21.87
N ALA A 132 -0.58 9.10 22.09
CA ALA A 132 -1.47 8.48 21.10
C ALA A 132 -2.78 9.24 21.03
N GLN A 133 -3.33 9.67 22.17
CA GLN A 133 -4.30 10.76 22.16
C GLN A 133 -3.66 11.99 21.54
N GLY A 134 -2.40 12.33 21.82
CA GLY A 134 -1.67 13.44 21.20
C GLY A 134 -1.56 13.34 19.68
N HIS A 135 -1.21 12.18 19.12
CA HIS A 135 -1.10 11.94 17.69
C HIS A 135 -2.48 11.88 17.04
N ARG A 136 -3.45 11.13 17.60
CA ARG A 136 -4.85 11.19 17.16
C ARG A 136 -5.46 12.58 17.36
N PHE A 137 -4.98 13.39 18.29
CA PHE A 137 -5.42 14.77 18.54
C PHE A 137 -4.78 15.70 17.53
N TRP A 138 -3.51 15.54 17.18
CA TRP A 138 -2.86 16.31 16.12
C TRP A 138 -3.41 15.91 14.75
N GLU A 139 -3.51 14.62 14.43
CA GLU A 139 -4.25 14.10 13.26
C GLU A 139 -5.67 14.65 13.20
N ASN A 140 -6.46 14.54 14.29
CA ASN A 140 -7.79 15.12 14.31
C ASN A 140 -7.75 16.65 14.23
N VAL A 141 -6.82 17.37 14.84
CA VAL A 141 -6.71 18.83 14.76
C VAL A 141 -6.31 19.27 13.35
N TYR A 142 -5.39 18.57 12.68
CA TYR A 142 -5.06 18.80 11.28
C TYR A 142 -6.26 18.43 10.38
N ARG A 143 -6.97 17.35 10.65
CA ARG A 143 -8.22 16.96 9.96
C ARG A 143 -9.36 17.94 10.21
N TRP A 144 -9.53 18.48 11.41
CA TRP A 144 -10.53 19.49 11.76
C TRP A 144 -10.18 20.83 11.13
N ARG A 145 -8.90 21.22 11.11
CA ARG A 145 -8.40 22.42 10.39
C ARG A 145 -8.57 22.28 8.88
N TYR A 146 -8.20 21.13 8.31
CA TYR A 146 -8.43 20.79 6.91
C TYR A 146 -9.91 20.83 6.57
N LEU A 147 -10.77 20.13 7.31
CA LEU A 147 -12.23 20.16 7.11
C LEU A 147 -12.83 21.55 7.35
N ALA A 148 -12.26 22.39 8.21
CA ALA A 148 -12.67 23.78 8.37
C ALA A 148 -12.29 24.63 7.16
N LEU A 149 -11.06 24.53 6.65
CA LEU A 149 -10.61 25.20 5.42
C LEU A 149 -11.39 24.72 4.19
N CYS A 150 -11.68 23.43 4.07
CA CYS A 150 -12.55 22.88 3.03
C CYS A 150 -13.99 23.40 3.17
N ARG A 151 -14.50 23.59 4.40
CA ARG A 151 -15.80 24.22 4.64
C ARG A 151 -15.83 25.71 4.33
N GLU A 152 -14.72 26.41 4.52
CA GLU A 152 -14.55 27.83 4.20
C GLU A 152 -14.44 28.06 2.67
N HIS A 153 -13.68 27.21 1.97
CA HIS A 153 -13.44 27.36 0.53
C HIS A 153 -14.48 26.67 -0.38
N PHE A 154 -15.09 25.57 0.06
CA PHE A 154 -15.99 24.75 -0.77
C PHE A 154 -17.40 24.54 -0.16
N GLY A 155 -17.64 25.08 1.04
CA GLY A 155 -18.90 24.88 1.77
C GLY A 155 -18.97 23.55 2.53
N PRO A 156 -20.11 23.28 3.19
CA PRO A 156 -20.33 22.00 3.90
C PRO A 156 -20.14 20.82 2.93
N PRO A 157 -19.54 19.70 3.38
CA PRO A 157 -19.31 18.54 2.51
C PRO A 157 -20.65 18.01 1.98
N GLU A 158 -20.79 17.96 0.66
CA GLU A 158 -21.95 17.39 -0.01
C GLU A 158 -21.86 15.87 0.06
N ALA A 159 -22.92 15.25 0.61
CA ALA A 159 -22.97 13.81 0.78
C ALA A 159 -23.06 13.11 -0.60
N PRO A 160 -22.22 12.09 -0.87
CA PRO A 160 -22.37 11.28 -2.07
C PRO A 160 -23.71 10.52 -2.05
N ALA A 161 -24.13 10.00 -3.20
CA ALA A 161 -25.28 9.09 -3.30
C ALA A 161 -25.14 7.90 -2.31
N PRO A 162 -26.23 7.22 -1.92
CA PRO A 162 -26.14 6.06 -1.02
C PRO A 162 -25.15 4.99 -1.53
N LEU A 163 -24.35 4.43 -0.62
CA LEU A 163 -23.36 3.40 -0.97
C LEU A 163 -24.07 2.12 -1.43
N VAL A 164 -23.59 1.49 -2.51
CA VAL A 164 -24.13 0.20 -2.97
C VAL A 164 -23.53 -0.91 -2.10
N THR A 165 -24.29 -1.36 -1.11
CA THR A 165 -23.83 -2.32 -0.08
C THR A 165 -24.13 -3.79 -0.42
N GLY A 166 -24.69 -4.08 -1.59
CA GLY A 166 -25.02 -5.43 -2.05
C GLY A 166 -25.30 -5.48 -3.54
N LEU A 167 -25.32 -6.70 -4.09
CA LEU A 167 -25.41 -6.97 -5.52
C LEU A 167 -26.71 -7.68 -5.92
N THR A 168 -27.21 -7.39 -7.12
CA THR A 168 -28.28 -8.18 -7.75
C THR A 168 -27.77 -9.55 -8.22
N PRO A 169 -28.65 -10.54 -8.44
CA PRO A 169 -28.25 -11.85 -8.94
C PRO A 169 -27.54 -11.86 -10.31
N GLU A 170 -27.69 -10.80 -11.11
CA GLU A 170 -26.97 -10.65 -12.40
C GLU A 170 -25.56 -10.10 -12.19
N GLU A 171 -25.40 -9.07 -11.36
CA GLU A 171 -24.07 -8.56 -11.00
C GLU A 171 -23.25 -9.64 -10.30
N VAL A 172 -23.85 -10.44 -9.40
CA VAL A 172 -23.18 -11.60 -8.78
C VAL A 172 -22.66 -12.59 -9.84
N ARG A 173 -23.44 -12.90 -10.89
CA ARG A 173 -22.97 -13.75 -12.00
C ARG A 173 -21.79 -13.11 -12.75
N ARG A 174 -21.93 -11.85 -13.15
CA ARG A 174 -20.89 -11.14 -13.92
C ARG A 174 -19.59 -10.96 -13.12
N PHE A 175 -19.65 -10.46 -11.88
CA PHE A 175 -18.48 -10.33 -11.00
C PHE A 175 -17.79 -11.67 -10.73
N THR A 176 -18.55 -12.75 -10.55
CA THR A 176 -17.97 -14.09 -10.33
C THR A 176 -17.55 -14.80 -11.63
N MET A 177 -17.76 -14.21 -12.81
CA MET A 177 -17.60 -14.87 -14.12
C MET A 177 -18.29 -16.25 -14.17
N ASP A 178 -19.58 -16.28 -13.81
CA ASP A 178 -20.40 -17.48 -13.64
C ASP A 178 -19.82 -18.46 -12.60
N GLY A 179 -19.45 -17.95 -11.42
CA GLY A 179 -18.96 -18.75 -10.29
C GLY A 179 -17.50 -19.22 -10.39
N ARG A 180 -16.70 -18.68 -11.32
CA ARG A 180 -15.27 -18.98 -11.46
C ARG A 180 -14.36 -18.18 -10.52
N ALA A 181 -14.83 -17.03 -10.05
CA ALA A 181 -14.19 -16.21 -9.04
C ALA A 181 -14.96 -16.24 -7.72
N ALA A 182 -14.25 -16.24 -6.60
CA ALA A 182 -14.87 -16.20 -5.27
C ALA A 182 -15.38 -14.79 -4.94
N LEU A 183 -16.60 -14.67 -4.39
CA LEU A 183 -17.18 -13.39 -3.96
C LEU A 183 -17.17 -13.26 -2.43
N ARG A 184 -16.69 -12.12 -1.94
CA ARG A 184 -16.80 -11.69 -0.52
C ARG A 184 -17.33 -10.26 -0.51
N LEU A 185 -18.09 -9.88 0.52
CA LEU A 185 -18.49 -8.49 0.74
C LEU A 185 -17.42 -7.79 1.59
N ASP A 186 -16.92 -6.65 1.12
CA ASP A 186 -15.87 -5.83 1.75
C ASP A 186 -16.28 -4.35 1.62
N VAL A 187 -17.37 -4.00 2.32
CA VAL A 187 -18.05 -2.69 2.17
C VAL A 187 -17.21 -1.57 2.78
N ARG A 188 -16.68 -0.68 1.93
CA ARG A 188 -15.80 0.44 2.29
C ARG A 188 -16.30 1.73 1.67
N ASP A 189 -16.66 2.69 2.52
CA ASP A 189 -16.91 4.06 2.06
C ASP A 189 -15.56 4.81 1.94
N GLN A 190 -15.00 4.86 0.73
CA GLN A 190 -13.74 5.57 0.43
C GLN A 190 -13.99 6.87 -0.34
N ARG A 191 -15.22 7.39 -0.30
CA ARG A 191 -15.67 8.53 -1.11
C ARG A 191 -15.27 9.85 -0.48
N LEU A 192 -14.75 10.74 -1.32
CA LEU A 192 -14.63 12.16 -0.98
C LEU A 192 -16.00 12.85 -1.15
N PRO A 193 -16.30 13.90 -0.36
CA PRO A 193 -17.45 14.76 -0.64
C PRO A 193 -17.32 15.41 -2.03
N VAL A 194 -18.42 15.50 -2.77
CA VAL A 194 -18.40 15.88 -4.21
C VAL A 194 -17.77 17.26 -4.45
N ASN A 195 -17.92 18.17 -3.49
CA ASN A 195 -17.34 19.52 -3.51
C ASN A 195 -15.94 19.63 -2.88
N HIS A 196 -15.41 18.59 -2.21
CA HIS A 196 -14.12 18.64 -1.50
C HIS A 196 -13.02 17.97 -2.33
N ALA A 197 -12.58 18.68 -3.37
CA ALA A 197 -11.50 18.27 -4.27
C ALA A 197 -10.16 18.02 -3.54
N LEU A 198 -9.34 17.13 -4.10
CA LEU A 198 -7.92 17.00 -3.74
C LEU A 198 -7.11 18.16 -4.33
N PHE A 199 -6.02 18.53 -3.65
CA PHE A 199 -5.11 19.60 -4.08
C PHE A 199 -3.67 19.10 -4.00
N TYR A 200 -2.93 19.18 -5.10
CA TYR A 200 -1.49 18.96 -5.11
C TYR A 200 -0.76 20.30 -5.18
N THR A 201 0.27 20.48 -4.37
CA THR A 201 1.05 21.72 -4.31
C THR A 201 2.51 21.48 -4.67
N ASP A 202 3.27 22.56 -4.90
CA ASP A 202 4.71 22.43 -5.15
C ASP A 202 5.46 21.89 -3.92
N GLU A 203 5.02 22.22 -2.70
CA GLU A 203 5.65 21.73 -1.46
C GLU A 203 5.43 20.22 -1.24
N GLU A 204 4.24 19.69 -1.55
CA GLU A 204 3.95 18.25 -1.48
C GLU A 204 4.73 17.48 -2.54
N LEU A 205 4.81 18.03 -3.75
CA LEU A 205 5.61 17.47 -4.84
C LEU A 205 7.11 17.49 -4.53
N ASP A 206 7.62 18.55 -3.90
CA ASP A 206 9.03 18.66 -3.51
C ASP A 206 9.40 17.69 -2.38
N ASP A 207 8.51 17.45 -1.40
CA ASP A 207 8.70 16.38 -0.40
C ASP A 207 8.76 15.00 -1.07
N CYS A 208 7.83 14.71 -1.98
CA CYS A 208 7.83 13.46 -2.73
C CYS A 208 9.12 13.29 -3.55
N LEU A 209 9.54 14.30 -4.31
CA LEU A 209 10.76 14.27 -5.12
C LEU A 209 12.03 14.05 -4.27
N ALA A 210 12.18 14.80 -3.16
CA ALA A 210 13.34 14.68 -2.28
C ALA A 210 13.41 13.31 -1.58
N ARG A 211 12.26 12.74 -1.20
CA ARG A 211 12.16 11.39 -0.62
C ARG A 211 12.41 10.31 -1.67
N ILE A 212 11.94 10.50 -2.91
CA ILE A 212 12.20 9.59 -4.02
C ILE A 212 13.71 9.56 -4.36
N GLU A 213 14.38 10.71 -4.37
CA GLU A 213 15.84 10.80 -4.55
C GLU A 213 16.63 10.10 -3.43
N GLN A 214 16.15 10.18 -2.18
CA GLN A 214 16.74 9.48 -1.02
C GLN A 214 16.45 7.96 -0.99
N GLY A 215 15.72 7.41 -1.96
CA GLY A 215 15.37 5.98 -2.01
C GLY A 215 14.22 5.57 -1.08
N ASP A 216 13.51 6.53 -0.47
CA ASP A 216 12.35 6.28 0.40
C ASP A 216 11.12 5.77 -0.40
N ALA A 217 10.07 5.35 0.31
CA ALA A 217 8.89 4.75 -0.28
C ALA A 217 7.56 5.14 0.42
N THR A 218 6.45 4.75 -0.21
CA THR A 218 5.09 4.84 0.33
C THR A 218 4.74 3.65 1.22
N VAL A 219 3.46 3.56 1.60
CA VAL A 219 2.84 2.34 2.13
C VAL A 219 3.05 1.10 1.23
N TYR A 220 3.34 1.28 -0.05
CA TYR A 220 3.64 0.21 -1.02
C TYR A 220 5.14 -0.08 -1.16
N ALA A 221 5.90 -0.01 -0.06
CA ALA A 221 7.37 0.01 -0.06
C ALA A 221 8.09 -1.11 -0.83
N ALA A 222 7.50 -2.31 -0.92
CA ALA A 222 8.04 -3.40 -1.75
C ALA A 222 7.81 -3.16 -3.26
N LEU A 223 6.63 -2.66 -3.62
CA LEU A 223 6.24 -2.36 -5.00
C LEU A 223 6.98 -1.13 -5.55
N ASP A 224 7.21 -0.10 -4.73
CA ASP A 224 8.00 1.08 -5.11
C ASP A 224 9.42 0.70 -5.59
N ARG A 225 10.01 -0.37 -5.04
CA ARG A 225 11.28 -0.94 -5.54
C ARG A 225 11.13 -1.59 -6.92
N LEU A 226 10.03 -2.31 -7.16
CA LEU A 226 9.73 -2.91 -8.46
C LEU A 226 9.48 -1.82 -9.53
N ILE A 227 8.80 -0.73 -9.16
CA ILE A 227 8.58 0.43 -10.05
C ILE A 227 9.91 1.10 -10.40
N ARG A 228 10.79 1.36 -9.42
CA ARG A 228 12.14 1.91 -9.67
C ARG A 228 12.99 0.99 -10.57
N LEU A 229 12.88 -0.33 -10.43
CA LEU A 229 13.54 -1.29 -11.32
C LEU A 229 12.95 -1.24 -12.74
N ALA A 230 11.63 -1.27 -12.88
CA ALA A 230 10.94 -1.18 -14.15
C ALA A 230 11.24 0.13 -14.90
N LEU A 231 11.30 1.27 -14.22
CA LEU A 231 11.65 2.57 -14.80
C LEU A 231 13.15 2.70 -15.16
N ARG A 232 14.02 1.83 -14.63
CA ARG A 232 15.42 1.69 -15.05
C ARG A 232 15.56 0.82 -16.31
N GLU A 233 14.81 -0.28 -16.40
CA GLU A 233 14.84 -1.20 -17.55
C GLU A 233 13.98 -0.72 -18.74
N HIS A 234 12.99 0.12 -18.46
CA HIS A 234 12.12 0.76 -19.44
C HIS A 234 12.07 2.28 -19.22
N PRO A 235 13.14 3.03 -19.60
CA PRO A 235 13.25 4.46 -19.31
C PRO A 235 12.13 5.29 -19.94
N VAL A 236 11.57 6.21 -19.14
CA VAL A 236 10.46 7.10 -19.51
C VAL A 236 10.90 8.54 -19.77
N GLN A 237 12.21 8.81 -19.81
CA GLN A 237 12.74 10.17 -19.87
C GLN A 237 12.33 10.90 -21.15
N GLY A 238 11.74 12.09 -21.00
CA GLY A 238 11.19 12.88 -22.11
C GLY A 238 9.84 12.40 -22.65
N ALA A 239 9.28 11.31 -22.12
CA ALA A 239 7.95 10.81 -22.49
C ALA A 239 6.81 11.61 -21.82
N SER A 240 5.62 11.57 -22.41
CA SER A 240 4.36 11.87 -21.73
C SER A 240 3.82 10.61 -21.05
N VAL A 241 3.40 10.71 -19.78
CA VAL A 241 2.94 9.57 -18.98
C VAL A 241 1.60 9.89 -18.35
N ALA A 242 0.54 9.15 -18.69
CA ALA A 242 -0.73 9.25 -17.97
C ALA A 242 -0.68 8.41 -16.68
N VAL A 243 -0.88 9.05 -15.52
CA VAL A 243 -0.94 8.39 -14.21
C VAL A 243 -2.40 8.22 -13.80
N PHE A 244 -2.89 6.99 -13.76
CA PHE A 244 -4.29 6.65 -13.48
C PHE A 244 -4.48 6.22 -12.02
N GLY A 245 -5.44 6.86 -11.34
CA GLY A 245 -5.71 6.64 -9.92
C GLY A 245 -4.68 7.34 -9.04
N SER A 246 -5.05 8.44 -8.39
CA SER A 246 -4.09 9.21 -7.58
C SER A 246 -4.71 9.88 -6.35
N THR A 247 -4.13 9.57 -5.18
CA THR A 247 -4.51 10.15 -3.88
C THR A 247 -3.42 11.05 -3.27
N SER A 248 -2.22 11.02 -3.85
CA SER A 248 -1.06 11.89 -3.53
C SER A 248 -0.12 11.89 -4.74
N PRO A 249 0.66 12.96 -5.00
CA PRO A 249 1.43 13.14 -6.24
C PRO A 249 2.69 12.26 -6.34
N TRP A 250 2.76 11.12 -5.63
CA TRP A 250 3.95 10.31 -5.48
C TRP A 250 4.39 9.62 -6.79
N TYR A 251 3.46 9.04 -7.54
CA TYR A 251 3.81 8.36 -8.80
C TYR A 251 4.06 9.35 -9.94
N GLU A 252 3.43 10.52 -9.89
CA GLU A 252 3.78 11.67 -10.71
C GLU A 252 5.17 12.21 -10.37
N ALA A 253 5.53 12.27 -9.09
CA ALA A 253 6.89 12.61 -8.64
C ALA A 253 7.92 11.57 -9.08
N MET A 254 7.59 10.27 -9.08
CA MET A 254 8.45 9.23 -9.66
C MET A 254 8.63 9.44 -11.17
N CYS A 255 7.55 9.77 -11.90
CA CYS A 255 7.65 10.11 -13.33
C CYS A 255 8.57 11.32 -13.56
N LEU A 256 8.41 12.39 -12.78
CA LEU A 256 9.25 13.60 -12.87
C LEU A 256 10.72 13.33 -12.51
N HIS A 257 10.99 12.52 -11.47
CA HIS A 257 12.33 12.11 -11.08
C HIS A 257 13.03 11.30 -12.20
N HIS A 258 12.29 10.42 -12.88
CA HIS A 258 12.75 9.71 -14.09
C HIS A 258 12.65 10.57 -15.38
N GLY A 259 12.40 11.88 -15.26
CA GLY A 259 12.46 12.86 -16.35
C GLY A 259 11.30 12.80 -17.36
N ALA A 260 10.19 12.17 -17.01
CA ALA A 260 8.95 12.18 -17.78
C ALA A 260 8.08 13.41 -17.46
N ARG A 261 7.02 13.62 -18.27
CA ARG A 261 5.96 14.60 -18.03
C ARG A 261 4.68 13.86 -17.62
N PRO A 262 4.35 13.76 -16.32
CA PRO A 262 3.13 13.11 -15.87
C PRO A 262 1.88 13.95 -16.17
N VAL A 263 0.76 13.24 -16.36
CA VAL A 263 -0.59 13.80 -16.43
C VAL A 263 -1.50 12.90 -15.63
N THR A 264 -1.99 13.37 -14.48
CA THR A 264 -2.88 12.59 -13.60
C THR A 264 -4.26 12.47 -14.23
N VAL A 265 -4.82 11.26 -14.20
CA VAL A 265 -6.17 10.93 -14.70
C VAL A 265 -6.96 10.29 -13.56
N GLU A 266 -8.00 10.96 -13.11
CA GLU A 266 -8.81 10.57 -11.94
C GLU A 266 -10.31 10.72 -12.23
N TYR A 267 -11.18 10.04 -11.47
CA TYR A 267 -12.63 10.25 -11.53
C TYR A 267 -13.01 11.59 -10.89
N ALA A 268 -12.51 11.84 -9.68
CA ALA A 268 -12.65 13.12 -8.98
C ALA A 268 -11.72 14.19 -9.59
N ALA A 269 -12.18 15.44 -9.59
CA ALA A 269 -11.35 16.56 -10.03
C ALA A 269 -10.25 16.88 -9.00
N ILE A 270 -9.00 16.52 -9.29
CA ILE A 270 -7.82 16.97 -8.53
C ILE A 270 -7.41 18.36 -9.04
N VAL A 271 -7.23 19.32 -8.14
CA VAL A 271 -6.76 20.67 -8.47
C VAL A 271 -5.26 20.78 -8.23
N SER A 272 -4.47 20.57 -9.28
CA SER A 272 -3.04 20.89 -9.23
C SER A 272 -2.84 22.40 -9.08
N ARG A 273 -2.03 22.79 -8.09
CA ARG A 273 -1.48 24.16 -7.96
C ARG A 273 -0.05 24.26 -8.48
N SER A 274 0.60 23.14 -8.80
CA SER A 274 1.94 23.10 -9.36
C SER A 274 1.90 23.20 -10.89
N PRO A 275 2.73 24.05 -11.55
CA PRO A 275 2.87 24.06 -12.99
C PRO A 275 3.57 22.80 -13.55
N ARG A 276 4.12 21.94 -12.67
CA ARG A 276 4.79 20.69 -13.03
C ARG A 276 3.82 19.51 -13.24
N LEU A 277 2.61 19.60 -12.70
CA LEU A 277 1.58 18.56 -12.77
C LEU A 277 0.32 19.09 -13.45
N ARG A 278 -0.14 18.38 -14.48
CA ARG A 278 -1.49 18.57 -15.03
C ARG A 278 -2.38 17.42 -14.59
N THR A 279 -3.55 17.76 -14.08
CA THR A 279 -4.63 16.83 -13.74
C THR A 279 -5.75 16.94 -14.78
N ILE A 280 -6.38 15.82 -15.14
CA ILE A 280 -7.60 15.75 -15.97
C ILE A 280 -8.55 14.69 -15.41
N THR A 281 -9.85 14.81 -15.66
CA THR A 281 -10.79 13.74 -15.31
C THR A 281 -10.79 12.63 -16.36
N VAL A 282 -11.18 11.41 -15.97
CA VAL A 282 -11.47 10.29 -16.90
C VAL A 282 -12.47 10.73 -17.99
N GLU A 283 -13.45 11.57 -17.64
CA GLU A 283 -14.44 12.13 -18.57
C GLU A 283 -13.80 13.09 -19.59
N ALA A 284 -12.93 14.00 -19.13
CA ALA A 284 -12.19 14.90 -20.00
C ALA A 284 -11.25 14.14 -20.95
N LEU A 285 -10.62 13.05 -20.48
CA LEU A 285 -9.82 12.16 -21.32
C LEU A 285 -10.69 11.42 -22.34
N LYS A 286 -11.87 10.90 -21.95
CA LYS A 286 -12.81 10.23 -22.86
C LYS A 286 -13.34 11.18 -23.93
N ALA A 287 -13.68 12.42 -23.59
CA ALA A 287 -14.15 13.45 -24.51
C ALA A 287 -13.04 14.07 -25.38
N GLY A 288 -11.81 14.09 -24.90
CA GLY A 288 -10.65 14.63 -25.62
C GLY A 288 -10.10 13.72 -26.71
N GLY A 289 -9.14 14.23 -27.47
CA GLY A 289 -8.34 13.49 -28.46
C GLY A 289 -6.91 13.18 -28.02
N GLU A 290 -6.56 13.45 -26.74
CA GLU A 290 -5.20 13.31 -26.24
C GLU A 290 -4.74 11.84 -26.20
N THR A 291 -3.43 11.65 -26.39
CA THR A 291 -2.71 10.37 -26.31
C THR A 291 -1.37 10.57 -25.62
N PHE A 292 -0.84 9.49 -25.04
CA PHE A 292 0.37 9.49 -24.20
C PHE A 292 1.38 8.46 -24.69
N ASP A 293 2.67 8.74 -24.52
CA ASP A 293 3.73 7.80 -24.88
C ASP A 293 3.66 6.55 -24.00
N HIS A 294 3.47 6.75 -22.69
CA HIS A 294 3.30 5.69 -21.70
C HIS A 294 2.14 5.99 -20.74
N ALA A 295 1.79 5.01 -19.90
CA ALA A 295 0.80 5.11 -18.85
C ALA A 295 1.27 4.34 -17.61
N LEU A 296 0.76 4.70 -16.44
CA LEU A 296 1.05 4.07 -15.17
C LEU A 296 -0.26 3.98 -14.35
N SER A 297 -0.51 2.83 -13.74
CA SER A 297 -1.65 2.58 -12.85
C SER A 297 -1.20 1.63 -11.75
N ILE A 298 -1.30 2.06 -10.50
CA ILE A 298 -0.75 1.37 -9.33
C ILE A 298 -1.82 1.29 -8.25
N SER A 299 -2.26 0.07 -7.92
CA SER A 299 -3.37 -0.23 -7.01
C SER A 299 -4.59 0.68 -7.23
N SER A 300 -5.17 0.55 -8.42
CA SER A 300 -6.24 1.42 -8.95
C SER A 300 -7.29 0.59 -9.70
N PHE A 301 -6.96 0.01 -10.86
CA PHE A 301 -7.95 -0.67 -11.72
C PHE A 301 -8.58 -1.94 -11.09
N GLU A 302 -8.08 -2.48 -9.98
CA GLU A 302 -8.81 -3.49 -9.20
C GLU A 302 -10.08 -2.97 -8.53
N HIS A 303 -10.17 -1.65 -8.30
CA HIS A 303 -11.28 -0.98 -7.62
C HIS A 303 -12.42 -0.58 -8.56
N ASP A 304 -12.13 -0.37 -9.85
CA ASP A 304 -13.07 0.21 -10.82
C ASP A 304 -14.40 -0.58 -10.92
N GLY A 305 -15.52 0.09 -10.71
CA GLY A 305 -16.85 -0.52 -10.82
C GLY A 305 -17.30 -1.29 -9.58
N LEU A 306 -16.63 -1.12 -8.43
CA LEU A 306 -17.03 -1.70 -7.14
C LEU A 306 -17.83 -0.73 -6.26
N GLY A 307 -17.95 0.55 -6.66
CA GLY A 307 -18.69 1.59 -5.94
C GLY A 307 -17.99 2.12 -4.68
N ALA A 308 -16.72 1.75 -4.46
CA ALA A 308 -15.96 2.12 -3.26
C ALA A 308 -15.61 3.61 -3.23
N TYR A 309 -15.39 4.20 -4.41
CA TYR A 309 -14.99 5.60 -4.62
C TYR A 309 -16.13 6.45 -5.20
N GLY A 310 -17.34 5.91 -5.29
CA GLY A 310 -18.53 6.58 -5.83
C GLY A 310 -18.71 6.38 -7.34
N ASP A 311 -17.84 5.56 -7.92
CA ASP A 311 -17.96 4.95 -9.23
C ASP A 311 -19.29 4.15 -9.38
N PRO A 312 -19.89 4.10 -10.58
CA PRO A 312 -21.04 3.23 -10.83
C PRO A 312 -20.64 1.76 -10.69
N VAL A 313 -21.48 0.92 -10.08
CA VAL A 313 -21.21 -0.52 -10.00
C VAL A 313 -21.31 -1.14 -11.40
N ASP A 314 -20.19 -1.63 -11.92
CA ASP A 314 -20.12 -2.39 -13.17
C ASP A 314 -19.01 -3.46 -13.09
N PRO A 315 -19.38 -4.75 -13.20
CA PRO A 315 -18.45 -5.88 -13.28
C PRO A 315 -17.25 -5.71 -14.22
N ASP A 316 -17.41 -4.99 -15.34
CA ASP A 316 -16.38 -4.90 -16.40
C ASP A 316 -15.67 -3.54 -16.52
N ALA A 317 -15.83 -2.64 -15.54
CA ALA A 317 -15.16 -1.34 -15.54
C ALA A 317 -13.62 -1.42 -15.54
N ASP A 318 -13.03 -2.47 -14.93
CA ASP A 318 -11.60 -2.78 -15.00
C ASP A 318 -11.12 -3.03 -16.44
N LEU A 319 -11.95 -3.68 -17.26
CA LEU A 319 -11.67 -3.91 -18.68
C LEU A 319 -11.93 -2.66 -19.52
N GLU A 320 -12.92 -1.84 -19.17
CA GLU A 320 -13.17 -0.53 -19.77
C GLU A 320 -11.99 0.43 -19.55
N ALA A 321 -11.41 0.46 -18.34
CA ALA A 321 -10.23 1.25 -18.01
C ALA A 321 -9.02 0.80 -18.82
N MET A 322 -8.73 -0.51 -18.85
CA MET A 322 -7.66 -1.09 -19.69
C MET A 322 -7.87 -0.81 -21.19
N ARG A 323 -9.11 -0.83 -21.69
CA ARG A 323 -9.45 -0.42 -23.06
C ARG A 323 -9.18 1.07 -23.29
N LEU A 324 -9.54 1.94 -22.35
CA LEU A 324 -9.26 3.38 -22.44
C LEU A 324 -7.74 3.63 -22.47
N VAL A 325 -6.95 3.00 -21.60
CA VAL A 325 -5.48 3.10 -21.65
C VAL A 325 -4.95 2.60 -23.00
N HIS A 326 -5.45 1.47 -23.48
CA HIS A 326 -5.07 0.94 -24.80
C HIS A 326 -5.37 1.94 -25.92
N GLU A 327 -6.55 2.55 -25.94
CA GLU A 327 -6.92 3.57 -26.94
C GLU A 327 -6.05 4.82 -26.85
N ARG A 328 -5.70 5.26 -25.63
CA ARG A 328 -4.97 6.50 -25.34
C ARG A 328 -3.44 6.39 -25.37
N LEU A 329 -2.87 5.18 -25.43
CA LEU A 329 -1.44 4.99 -25.63
C LEU A 329 -1.00 5.18 -27.09
N ASN A 330 0.15 5.81 -27.31
CA ASN A 330 0.81 5.90 -28.60
C ASN A 330 1.26 4.51 -29.12
N PRO A 331 1.42 4.31 -30.44
CA PRO A 331 1.89 3.03 -30.99
C PRO A 331 3.23 2.59 -30.39
N GLY A 332 3.28 1.37 -29.85
CA GLY A 332 4.46 0.83 -29.16
C GLY A 332 4.64 1.31 -27.71
N GLY A 333 3.74 2.15 -27.20
CA GLY A 333 3.71 2.65 -25.83
C GLY A 333 3.58 1.57 -24.76
N LEU A 334 3.89 1.94 -23.52
CA LEU A 334 3.95 1.05 -22.35
C LEU A 334 2.91 1.47 -21.30
N LEU A 335 2.26 0.49 -20.69
CA LEU A 335 1.53 0.63 -19.44
C LEU A 335 2.31 -0.07 -18.31
N PHE A 336 2.66 0.66 -17.27
CA PHE A 336 3.17 0.13 -16.00
C PHE A 336 1.95 -0.14 -15.09
N LEU A 337 1.55 -1.41 -14.97
CA LEU A 337 0.35 -1.83 -14.24
C LEU A 337 0.73 -2.68 -13.03
N ASN A 338 0.40 -2.20 -11.82
CA ASN A 338 0.26 -3.07 -10.66
C ASN A 338 -1.22 -3.30 -10.39
N VAL A 339 -1.56 -4.57 -10.17
CA VAL A 339 -2.82 -5.03 -9.60
C VAL A 339 -2.56 -6.26 -8.72
N PRO A 340 -3.39 -6.52 -7.71
CA PRO A 340 -3.31 -7.73 -6.89
C PRO A 340 -3.56 -9.01 -7.68
N VAL A 341 -2.65 -9.98 -7.55
CA VAL A 341 -2.69 -11.27 -8.26
C VAL A 341 -2.70 -12.45 -7.28
N ALA A 342 -3.40 -13.53 -7.67
CA ALA A 342 -3.38 -14.83 -7.02
C ALA A 342 -3.50 -15.96 -8.07
N GLY A 343 -3.69 -17.22 -7.66
CA GLY A 343 -3.96 -18.34 -8.56
C GLY A 343 -5.46 -18.53 -8.87
N ASN A 344 -6.31 -18.30 -7.86
CA ASN A 344 -7.75 -18.20 -7.97
C ASN A 344 -8.16 -16.73 -8.13
N ASP A 345 -9.19 -16.50 -8.92
CA ASP A 345 -9.82 -15.19 -9.07
C ASP A 345 -10.72 -14.90 -7.85
N SER A 346 -10.72 -13.66 -7.35
CA SER A 346 -11.68 -13.24 -6.33
C SER A 346 -12.14 -11.80 -6.47
N VAL A 347 -13.30 -11.51 -5.89
CA VAL A 347 -13.89 -10.17 -5.81
C VAL A 347 -14.24 -9.92 -4.35
N HIS A 348 -13.52 -9.00 -3.73
CA HIS A 348 -13.91 -8.36 -2.47
C HIS A 348 -14.81 -7.19 -2.87
N PHE A 349 -16.11 -7.41 -3.04
CA PHE A 349 -17.02 -6.41 -3.57
C PHE A 349 -17.08 -5.18 -2.66
N ASN A 350 -17.01 -4.00 -3.28
CA ASN A 350 -16.83 -2.68 -2.65
C ASN A 350 -15.44 -2.48 -1.96
N GLY A 351 -14.54 -3.47 -2.08
CA GLY A 351 -13.13 -3.42 -1.72
C GLY A 351 -12.22 -3.42 -2.96
N CYS A 352 -11.92 -4.59 -3.53
CA CYS A 352 -11.03 -4.78 -4.69
C CYS A 352 -11.28 -6.12 -5.42
N ARG A 353 -10.89 -6.23 -6.69
CA ARG A 353 -10.65 -7.52 -7.36
C ARG A 353 -9.30 -8.11 -6.93
N VAL A 354 -9.13 -9.42 -7.07
CA VAL A 354 -7.83 -10.10 -7.10
C VAL A 354 -7.79 -10.97 -8.36
N TYR A 355 -6.82 -10.71 -9.23
CA TYR A 355 -6.78 -11.26 -10.57
C TYR A 355 -6.09 -12.63 -10.57
N GLY A 356 -6.83 -13.67 -10.95
CA GLY A 356 -6.35 -15.03 -11.07
C GLY A 356 -6.29 -15.51 -12.53
N ARG A 357 -6.27 -16.83 -12.69
CA ARG A 357 -6.16 -17.51 -14.00
C ARG A 357 -7.26 -17.16 -15.01
N HIS A 358 -8.42 -16.63 -14.59
CA HIS A 358 -9.54 -16.33 -15.49
C HIS A 358 -9.66 -14.85 -15.84
N ARG A 359 -9.47 -13.92 -14.90
CA ARG A 359 -9.59 -12.47 -15.11
C ARG A 359 -8.28 -11.82 -15.56
N LEU A 360 -7.12 -12.27 -15.07
CA LEU A 360 -5.83 -11.66 -15.46
C LEU A 360 -5.60 -11.70 -16.99
N PRO A 361 -5.85 -12.81 -17.72
CA PRO A 361 -5.70 -12.84 -19.19
C PRO A 361 -6.75 -12.00 -19.94
N LEU A 362 -7.86 -11.61 -19.29
CA LEU A 362 -8.86 -10.70 -19.84
C LEU A 362 -8.43 -9.24 -19.63
N LEU A 363 -7.95 -8.90 -18.43
CA LEU A 363 -7.42 -7.58 -18.08
C LEU A 363 -6.27 -7.17 -19.00
N LEU A 364 -5.34 -8.08 -19.25
CA LEU A 364 -4.15 -7.81 -20.07
C LEU A 364 -4.39 -7.88 -21.59
N ARG A 365 -5.62 -8.13 -22.05
CA ARG A 365 -5.95 -8.29 -23.48
C ARG A 365 -5.66 -7.02 -24.29
N GLY A 366 -5.09 -7.20 -25.48
CA GLY A 366 -4.64 -6.09 -26.36
C GLY A 366 -3.21 -5.62 -26.07
N PHE A 367 -2.56 -6.15 -25.04
CA PHE A 367 -1.16 -5.87 -24.73
C PHE A 367 -0.31 -7.14 -24.91
N ARG A 368 1.02 -6.97 -24.84
CA ARG A 368 1.98 -8.06 -24.59
C ARG A 368 2.85 -7.69 -23.39
N VAL A 369 3.20 -8.67 -22.56
CA VAL A 369 4.16 -8.46 -21.46
C VAL A 369 5.54 -8.14 -22.05
N ALA A 370 6.06 -6.96 -21.74
CA ALA A 370 7.42 -6.50 -22.07
C ALA A 370 8.38 -6.63 -20.89
N GLY A 371 7.84 -6.55 -19.66
CA GLY A 371 8.53 -6.83 -18.40
C GLY A 371 7.52 -7.27 -17.34
N ALA A 372 7.99 -8.00 -16.33
CA ALA A 372 7.21 -8.33 -15.15
C ALA A 372 8.16 -8.37 -13.94
N TYR A 373 7.68 -7.94 -12.78
CA TYR A 373 8.48 -7.78 -11.57
C TYR A 373 7.66 -8.25 -10.38
N GLY A 374 8.24 -9.09 -9.53
CA GLY A 374 7.52 -9.75 -8.43
C GLY A 374 6.47 -10.80 -8.87
N TYR A 375 6.33 -11.06 -10.18
CA TYR A 375 5.43 -12.11 -10.69
C TYR A 375 6.08 -13.49 -10.58
N ASP A 376 5.52 -14.36 -9.71
CA ASP A 376 5.99 -15.72 -9.50
C ASP A 376 4.87 -16.77 -9.62
N ILE A 377 5.02 -17.66 -10.61
CA ILE A 377 4.13 -18.81 -10.83
C ILE A 377 4.32 -19.87 -9.73
N LYS A 378 5.48 -19.97 -9.07
CA LYS A 378 5.68 -20.94 -7.98
C LYS A 378 4.85 -20.57 -6.76
N ARG A 379 4.84 -19.29 -6.36
CA ARG A 379 3.93 -18.75 -5.33
C ARG A 379 2.47 -19.07 -5.65
N ILE A 380 2.02 -18.79 -6.87
CA ILE A 380 0.67 -19.12 -7.37
C ILE A 380 0.36 -20.62 -7.24
N ALA A 381 1.34 -21.49 -7.51
CA ALA A 381 1.18 -22.94 -7.43
C ALA A 381 1.24 -23.51 -6.00
N SER A 382 1.96 -22.85 -5.09
CA SER A 382 2.07 -23.26 -3.68
C SER A 382 0.88 -22.82 -2.83
N ASP A 383 0.34 -21.63 -3.09
CA ASP A 383 -0.87 -21.12 -2.45
C ASP A 383 -1.69 -20.32 -3.49
N PRO A 384 -2.72 -20.95 -4.09
CA PRO A 384 -3.57 -20.30 -5.08
C PRO A 384 -4.42 -19.14 -4.56
N ASP A 385 -4.60 -18.97 -3.24
CA ASP A 385 -5.39 -17.89 -2.64
C ASP A 385 -4.50 -16.76 -2.06
N ALA A 386 -3.19 -16.97 -1.93
CA ALA A 386 -2.23 -15.97 -1.45
C ALA A 386 -2.01 -14.81 -2.44
N ARG A 387 -2.78 -13.73 -2.27
CA ARG A 387 -2.58 -12.43 -2.91
C ARG A 387 -1.11 -11.95 -2.84
N PHE A 388 -0.65 -11.30 -3.90
CA PHE A 388 0.58 -10.50 -3.95
C PHE A 388 0.48 -9.39 -5.00
N GLU A 389 1.45 -8.47 -4.97
CA GLU A 389 1.47 -7.24 -5.77
C GLU A 389 2.60 -7.25 -6.81
N PRO A 390 2.43 -7.95 -7.95
CA PRO A 390 3.37 -7.82 -9.06
C PRO A 390 3.19 -6.48 -9.79
N LEU A 391 4.22 -6.09 -10.51
CA LEU A 391 4.18 -5.02 -11.51
C LEU A 391 4.40 -5.61 -12.90
N PHE A 392 3.49 -5.35 -13.82
CA PHE A 392 3.64 -5.70 -15.23
C PHE A 392 3.97 -4.45 -16.04
N VAL A 393 4.89 -4.59 -17.00
CA VAL A 393 5.12 -3.58 -18.03
C VAL A 393 4.61 -4.13 -19.35
N LEU A 394 3.56 -3.49 -19.84
CA LEU A 394 2.66 -3.99 -20.88
C LEU A 394 2.80 -3.13 -22.13
N ARG A 395 3.27 -3.69 -23.24
CA ARG A 395 3.38 -2.97 -24.51
C ARG A 395 2.05 -3.07 -25.27
N LYS A 396 1.54 -1.93 -25.74
CA LYS A 396 0.35 -1.85 -26.60
C LYS A 396 0.55 -2.69 -27.87
N ASP A 397 -0.43 -3.55 -28.17
CA ASP A 397 -0.48 -4.38 -29.37
C ASP A 397 -1.76 -4.08 -30.18
N ARG A 398 -2.19 -5.01 -31.03
CA ARG A 398 -3.48 -4.96 -31.72
C ARG A 398 -4.63 -5.10 -30.71
N PRO A 399 -5.71 -4.31 -30.84
CA PRO A 399 -6.91 -4.51 -30.03
C PRO A 399 -7.38 -5.97 -30.06
N GLY A 400 -7.64 -6.54 -28.88
CA GLY A 400 -8.13 -7.91 -28.76
C GLY A 400 -7.08 -9.03 -28.84
N SER A 401 -5.79 -8.73 -29.09
CA SER A 401 -4.71 -9.73 -28.98
C SER A 401 -4.77 -10.47 -27.63
N PRO A 402 -4.62 -11.80 -27.58
CA PRO A 402 -4.32 -12.48 -26.32
C PRO A 402 -2.98 -11.98 -25.78
N CYS A 403 -2.84 -11.92 -24.45
CA CYS A 403 -1.60 -11.58 -23.79
C CYS A 403 -1.05 -12.84 -23.11
N ASP A 404 0.07 -13.36 -23.63
CA ASP A 404 0.75 -14.51 -23.05
C ASP A 404 1.50 -14.09 -21.79
N LEU A 405 1.12 -14.65 -20.64
CA LEU A 405 1.81 -14.44 -19.36
C LEU A 405 3.18 -15.14 -19.37
N PRO A 406 4.22 -14.56 -18.73
CA PRO A 406 5.56 -15.13 -18.73
C PRO A 406 5.59 -16.47 -17.97
N ALA A 407 6.01 -17.54 -18.65
CA ALA A 407 6.00 -18.92 -18.12
C ALA A 407 7.09 -19.22 -17.05
N ALA A 408 7.82 -18.20 -16.60
CA ALA A 408 8.87 -18.29 -15.60
C ALA A 408 8.82 -17.05 -14.69
N PRO A 409 9.27 -17.13 -13.42
CA PRO A 409 9.42 -15.95 -12.58
C PRO A 409 10.38 -14.97 -13.25
N ALA A 410 9.95 -13.72 -13.36
CA ALA A 410 10.73 -12.65 -13.96
C ALA A 410 11.68 -12.02 -12.92
N ALA A 411 12.47 -11.03 -13.34
CA ALA A 411 13.63 -10.54 -12.57
C ALA A 411 13.25 -10.11 -11.14
N THR A 412 13.67 -10.91 -10.16
CA THR A 412 13.76 -10.47 -8.77
C THR A 412 14.76 -9.32 -8.71
N PRO A 413 14.48 -8.20 -8.04
CA PRO A 413 15.55 -7.26 -7.70
C PRO A 413 16.64 -8.04 -6.93
N PRO A 414 17.93 -7.79 -7.19
CA PRO A 414 18.97 -8.34 -6.34
C PRO A 414 18.76 -7.85 -4.90
N GLU A 415 19.19 -8.65 -3.93
CA GLU A 415 19.38 -8.15 -2.56
C GLU A 415 20.54 -7.15 -2.61
N GLU A 416 20.23 -5.87 -2.87
CA GLU A 416 21.17 -4.77 -2.69
C GLU A 416 21.54 -4.72 -1.20
N THR A 417 22.74 -5.20 -0.91
CA THR A 417 23.35 -5.15 0.43
C THR A 417 23.49 -3.70 0.85
N VAL A 418 22.80 -3.34 1.93
CA VAL A 418 22.79 -2.02 2.59
C VAL A 418 24.18 -1.66 3.13
#